data_AF-A0A0P9BCP6-F1
#
_entry.id   AF-A0A0P9BCP6-F1
#
_cell.length_a   1.000
_cell.length_b   1.000
_cell.length_c   1.000
_cell.angle_alpha   90.00
_cell.angle_beta   90.00
_cell.angle_gamma   90.00
#
_symmetry.space_group_name_H-M   'P 1'
#
loop_
_entity.id
_entity.type
_entity.pdbx_description
1 polymer ?
#
loop_
_entity_poly.entity_id
_entity_poly.type
_entity_poly.pdbx_seq_one_letter_code
_entity_poly.pdbx_strand_id
1 'polypeptide(L)'
;MPFIDCANIACGFHASDPGTMRKTVTLALAHDVRIGAHPAYPDLVGFGRRSMSCSPQEVEDLMLYQIGALEGICRALGGRSGYLKTGTLADPFDFFR
;
A
#
# COMPACT_ATOMS: atom_id res chain seq x y z
N MET A 1 12.60 0.53 13.14
CA MET A 1 12.39 1.77 12.35
C MET A 1 12.58 2.99 13.26
N PRO A 2 13.80 3.25 13.77
CA PRO A 2 13.96 4.26 14.82
C PRO A 2 14.10 5.71 14.32
N PHE A 3 14.12 5.95 13.00
CA PHE A 3 14.50 7.25 12.41
C PHE A 3 13.43 7.86 11.49
N ILE A 4 12.22 7.30 11.45
CA ILE A 4 11.14 7.78 10.59
C ILE A 4 9.87 7.94 11.40
N ASP A 5 9.06 8.94 11.07
CA ASP A 5 7.76 9.15 11.71
C ASP A 5 6.64 8.34 11.03
N CYS A 6 6.82 8.02 9.75
CA CYS A 6 5.79 7.43 8.90
C CYS A 6 6.37 6.34 7.98
N ALA A 7 5.65 5.23 7.82
CA ALA A 7 6.01 4.11 6.95
C ALA A 7 4.92 3.85 5.91
N ASN A 8 5.27 3.98 4.63
CA ASN A 8 4.41 3.63 3.49
C ASN A 8 4.59 2.12 3.20
N ILE A 9 3.61 1.30 3.57
CA ILE A 9 3.71 -0.16 3.48
C ILE A 9 3.09 -0.65 2.17
N ALA A 10 3.87 -1.38 1.38
CA ALA A 10 3.40 -2.00 0.14
C ALA A 10 2.34 -3.09 0.39
N CYS A 11 1.29 -3.09 -0.43
CA CYS A 11 0.07 -3.87 -0.21
C CYS A 11 -0.07 -5.12 -1.10
N GLY A 12 1.03 -5.66 -1.63
CA GLY A 12 1.06 -6.96 -2.33
C GLY A 12 1.00 -6.93 -3.86
N PHE A 13 0.76 -5.76 -4.49
CA PHE A 13 0.62 -5.67 -5.95
C PHE A 13 1.91 -5.25 -6.68
N HIS A 14 2.67 -4.32 -6.13
CA HIS A 14 4.00 -3.97 -6.67
C HIS A 14 5.16 -4.60 -5.89
N ALA A 15 4.92 -4.89 -4.62
CA ALA A 15 5.86 -5.48 -3.68
C ALA A 15 5.11 -6.00 -2.45
N SER A 16 5.85 -6.70 -1.58
CA SER A 16 5.35 -7.30 -0.34
C SER A 16 4.44 -8.51 -0.56
N ASP A 17 4.16 -9.18 0.55
CA ASP A 17 3.29 -10.34 0.70
C ASP A 17 2.67 -10.28 2.11
N PRO A 18 1.68 -11.13 2.46
CA PRO A 18 1.05 -11.07 3.78
C PRO A 18 2.03 -11.18 4.97
N GLY A 19 3.05 -12.03 4.85
CA GLY A 19 4.07 -12.21 5.88
C GLY A 19 4.97 -10.98 6.03
N THR A 20 5.39 -10.40 4.90
CA THR A 20 6.20 -9.17 4.87
C THR A 20 5.41 -7.97 5.39
N MET A 21 4.13 -7.82 5.02
CA MET A 21 3.25 -6.80 5.58
C MET A 21 3.13 -6.94 7.10
N ARG A 22 2.85 -8.15 7.61
CA ARG A 22 2.73 -8.41 9.05
C ARG A 22 4.00 -8.00 9.81
N LYS A 23 5.17 -8.44 9.33
CA LYS A 23 6.47 -8.07 9.95
C LYS A 23 6.68 -6.56 9.96
N THR A 24 6.37 -5.89 8.85
CA THR A 24 6.52 -4.44 8.72
C THR A 24 5.60 -3.70 9.68
N VAL A 25 4.33 -4.10 9.78
CA VAL A 25 3.36 -3.51 10.71
C VAL A 25 3.79 -3.74 12.15
N THR A 26 4.22 -4.95 12.53
CA THR A 26 4.74 -5.24 13.87
C THR A 26 5.92 -4.32 14.22
N LEU A 27 6.85 -4.12 13.28
CA LEU A 27 7.99 -3.24 13.48
C LEU A 27 7.57 -1.76 13.60
N ALA A 28 6.61 -1.31 12.79
CA ALA A 28 6.11 0.07 12.87
C ALA A 28 5.46 0.34 14.23
N LEU A 29 4.60 -0.57 14.71
CA LEU A 29 3.96 -0.46 16.02
C LEU A 29 4.97 -0.45 17.17
N ALA A 30 6.00 -1.30 17.12
CA ALA A 30 7.03 -1.37 18.16
C ALA A 30 7.89 -0.08 18.26
N HIS A 31 7.89 0.75 17.22
CA HIS A 31 8.64 2.00 17.16
C HIS A 31 7.75 3.26 17.13
N ASP A 32 6.45 3.12 17.38
CA ASP A 32 5.47 4.21 17.31
C ASP A 32 5.48 4.97 15.96
N VAL A 33 5.73 4.23 14.87
CA VAL A 33 5.75 4.78 13.50
C VAL A 33 4.35 4.72 12.91
N ARG A 34 3.90 5.84 12.34
CA ARG A 34 2.59 5.91 11.68
C ARG A 34 2.56 5.04 10.43
N ILE A 35 1.55 4.18 10.31
CA ILE A 35 1.39 3.27 9.18
C ILE A 35 0.55 3.92 8.09
N GLY A 36 0.99 3.85 6.84
CA GLY A 36 0.20 4.25 5.68
C GLY A 36 0.19 3.18 4.58
N ALA A 37 -0.93 3.08 3.87
CA ALA A 37 -1.05 2.19 2.72
C ALA A 37 -0.27 2.75 1.52
N HIS A 38 0.47 1.88 0.83
CA HIS A 38 1.17 2.19 -0.42
C HIS A 38 0.66 1.31 -1.56
N PRO A 39 -0.57 1.55 -2.06
CA PRO A 39 -1.10 0.79 -3.16
C PRO A 39 -0.45 1.19 -4.48
N ALA A 40 -0.37 0.23 -5.39
CA ALA A 40 0.19 0.39 -6.72
C ALA A 40 -0.54 -0.53 -7.72
N TYR A 41 -0.21 -0.40 -9.00
CA TYR A 41 -0.71 -1.29 -10.04
C TYR A 41 -0.28 -2.75 -9.75
N PRO A 42 -1.08 -3.75 -10.17
CA PRO A 42 -0.76 -5.18 -10.04
C PRO A 42 0.37 -5.60 -10.98
N ASP A 43 1.56 -5.09 -10.70
CA ASP A 43 2.75 -5.28 -11.50
C ASP A 43 3.97 -5.57 -10.61
N LEU A 44 4.06 -6.80 -10.10
CA LEU A 44 5.19 -7.23 -9.28
C LEU A 44 6.52 -7.17 -10.05
N VAL A 45 6.53 -7.59 -11.31
CA VAL A 45 7.76 -7.68 -12.13
C VAL A 45 8.31 -6.29 -12.46
N GLY A 46 7.43 -5.34 -12.80
CA GLY A 46 7.81 -3.95 -13.04
C GLY A 46 7.83 -3.09 -11.78
N PHE A 47 7.68 -3.70 -10.59
CA PHE A 47 7.64 -3.01 -9.30
C PHE A 47 6.61 -1.87 -9.25
N GLY A 48 5.48 -2.04 -9.95
CA GLY A 48 4.42 -1.06 -10.05
C GLY A 48 4.86 0.25 -10.67
N ARG A 49 5.91 0.27 -11.50
CA ARG A 49 6.46 1.49 -12.14
C ARG A 49 6.00 1.69 -13.59
N ARG A 50 5.17 0.78 -14.11
CA ARG A 50 4.59 0.88 -15.45
C ARG A 50 3.15 1.34 -15.31
N SER A 51 2.77 2.36 -16.08
CA SER A 51 1.37 2.73 -16.25
C SER A 51 0.57 1.56 -16.79
N MET A 52 -0.65 1.40 -16.30
CA MET A 52 -1.62 0.45 -16.81
C MET A 52 -2.89 1.20 -17.17
N SER A 53 -3.44 0.90 -18.35
CA SER A 53 -4.75 1.43 -18.73
C SER A 53 -5.81 0.75 -17.90
N CYS A 54 -6.30 1.48 -16.89
CA CYS A 54 -7.38 1.07 -16.00
C CYS A 54 -8.43 2.18 -16.00
N SER A 55 -9.70 1.79 -16.05
CA SER A 55 -10.82 2.67 -15.80
C SER A 55 -10.77 3.22 -14.36
N PRO A 56 -11.43 4.35 -14.07
CA PRO A 56 -11.53 4.87 -12.71
C PRO A 56 -12.08 3.85 -11.70
N GLN A 57 -13.06 3.04 -12.11
CA GLN A 57 -13.62 1.99 -11.25
C GLN A 57 -12.59 0.91 -10.93
N GLU A 58 -11.82 0.46 -11.93
CA GLU A 58 -10.75 -0.52 -11.69
C GLU A 58 -9.69 0.04 -10.74
N VAL A 59 -9.31 1.31 -10.88
CA VAL A 59 -8.36 1.95 -9.95
C VAL A 59 -8.93 1.99 -8.52
N GLU A 60 -10.20 2.33 -8.36
CA GLU A 60 -10.88 2.31 -7.05
C GLU A 60 -10.88 0.91 -6.44
N ASP A 61 -11.27 -0.10 -7.20
CA ASP A 61 -11.33 -1.50 -6.74
C ASP A 61 -9.93 -2.02 -6.34
N LEU A 62 -8.90 -1.71 -7.13
CA LEU A 62 -7.50 -2.06 -6.83
C LEU A 62 -6.99 -1.36 -5.56
N MET A 63 -7.39 -0.11 -5.32
CA MET A 63 -7.06 0.62 -4.09
C MET A 63 -7.78 0.02 -2.89
N LEU A 64 -9.09 -0.20 -2.98
CA LEU A 64 -9.91 -0.76 -1.91
C LEU A 64 -9.37 -2.13 -1.46
N TYR A 65 -9.03 -3.00 -2.41
CA TYR A 65 -8.44 -4.30 -2.11
C TYR A 65 -7.14 -4.17 -1.30
N GLN A 66 -6.21 -3.33 -1.77
CA GLN A 66 -4.89 -3.14 -1.15
C GLN A 66 -4.97 -2.47 0.23
N ILE A 67 -5.85 -1.49 0.39
CA ILE A 67 -6.10 -0.81 1.66
C ILE A 67 -6.72 -1.80 2.65
N GLY A 68 -7.73 -2.57 2.21
CA GLY A 68 -8.40 -3.58 3.03
C GLY A 68 -7.45 -4.67 3.53
N ALA A 69 -6.52 -5.12 2.67
CA ALA A 69 -5.50 -6.10 3.04
C ALA A 69 -4.59 -5.58 4.17
N LEU A 70 -4.09 -4.34 4.05
CA LEU A 70 -3.25 -3.75 5.10
C LEU A 70 -4.04 -3.48 6.39
N GLU A 71 -5.25 -2.94 6.26
CA GLU A 71 -6.15 -2.69 7.40
C GLU A 71 -6.45 -3.98 8.19
N GLY A 72 -6.72 -5.09 7.50
CA GLY A 72 -6.93 -6.38 8.15
C GLY A 72 -5.73 -6.82 9.00
N ILE A 73 -4.51 -6.64 8.48
CA ILE A 73 -3.28 -6.96 9.20
C ILE A 73 -3.05 -6.01 10.38
N CYS A 74 -3.26 -4.70 10.18
CA CYS A 74 -3.16 -3.70 11.23
C CYS A 74 -4.10 -4.03 12.39
N ARG A 75 -5.38 -4.28 12.09
CA ARG A 75 -6.40 -4.61 13.11
C ARG A 75 -6.07 -5.90 13.86
N ALA A 76 -5.58 -6.92 13.16
CA ALA A 76 -5.12 -8.17 13.78
C ALA A 76 -3.91 -8.00 14.73
N LEU A 77 -3.17 -6.89 14.61
CA LEU A 77 -2.03 -6.53 15.46
C LEU A 77 -2.35 -5.40 16.46
N GLY A 78 -3.61 -4.98 16.58
CA GLY A 78 -4.02 -3.89 17.48
C GLY A 78 -3.67 -2.49 16.98
N GLY A 79 -3.30 -2.36 15.70
CA GLY A 79 -3.01 -1.09 15.03
C GLY A 79 -4.09 -0.66 14.04
N ARG A 80 -3.82 0.44 13.34
CA ARG A 80 -4.65 0.98 12.23
C ARG A 80 -3.74 1.63 11.19
N SER A 81 -4.14 1.63 9.91
CA SER A 81 -3.51 2.56 8.97
C SER A 81 -4.06 3.98 9.22
N GLY A 82 -3.18 4.97 9.07
CA GLY A 82 -3.48 6.37 9.37
C GLY A 82 -3.53 7.28 8.15
N TYR A 83 -3.03 6.83 7.00
CA TYR A 83 -2.98 7.61 5.77
C TYR A 83 -2.74 6.74 4.53
N LEU A 84 -2.86 7.36 3.36
CA LEU A 84 -2.63 6.75 2.05
C LEU A 84 -1.54 7.55 1.33
N LYS A 85 -0.60 6.86 0.69
CA LYS A 85 0.33 7.45 -0.28
C LYS A 85 0.40 6.53 -1.48
N THR A 86 -0.08 6.96 -2.63
CA THR A 86 -0.09 6.12 -3.84
C THR A 86 1.31 5.96 -4.45
N GLY A 87 1.53 4.82 -5.11
CA GLY A 87 2.63 4.63 -6.07
C GLY A 87 2.25 5.17 -7.45
N THR A 88 2.61 4.45 -8.51
CA THR A 88 2.18 4.79 -9.89
C THR A 88 0.68 4.58 -10.12
N LEU A 89 0.00 3.82 -9.25
CA LEU A 89 -1.46 3.73 -9.27
C LEU A 89 -2.08 5.10 -9.02
N ALA A 90 -2.98 5.53 -9.90
CA ALA A 90 -3.58 6.87 -9.90
C ALA A 90 -2.61 8.00 -10.28
N ASP A 91 -1.66 7.74 -11.18
CA ASP A 91 -0.98 8.83 -11.90
C ASP A 91 -2.05 9.67 -12.64
N PRO A 92 -2.14 10.99 -12.38
CA PRO A 92 -3.12 11.85 -13.06
C PRO A 92 -3.02 11.78 -14.58
N PHE A 93 -1.86 11.46 -15.15
CA PHE A 93 -1.70 11.29 -16.60
C PHE A 93 -2.38 10.03 -17.16
N ASP A 94 -2.66 9.02 -16.34
CA ASP A 94 -3.31 7.79 -16.79
C ASP A 94 -4.83 7.97 -17.00
N PHE A 95 -5.43 9.02 -16.46
CA PHE A 95 -6.84 9.36 -16.70
C PHE A 95 -7.08 10.20 -17.97
N PHE A 96 -6.01 10.70 -18.61
CA PHE A 96 -6.08 11.54 -19.81
C PHE A 96 -5.62 10.80 -21.09
N ARG A 97 -5.43 9.48 -21.01
CA ARG A 97 -5.13 8.60 -22.16
C ARG A 97 -6.37 7.84 -22.58
#